data_AF-A3NZ82-F1
#
_entry.id   AF-A3NZ82-F1
#
_cell.length_a   1.000
_cell.length_b   1.000
_cell.length_c   1.000
_cell.angle_alpha   90.00
_cell.angle_beta   90.00
_cell.angle_gamma   90.00
#
_symmetry.space_group_name_H-M   'P 1'
#
loop_
_entity.id
_entity.type
_entity.pdbx_description
1 polymer ?
#
loop_
_entity_poly.entity_id
_entity_poly.type
_entity_poly.pdbx_seq_one_letter_code
_entity_poly.pdbx_strand_id
1 'polypeptide(L)'
;MSARSAGKVQEAQEAQEARDATRRCAQRPTGAHDATDHRRADPATTGFADRADGSCGAGDPRGACGPAHPEHARRSAAGGGPDAPRAFAVSMRRRGSSCADGGACFARIDWSAPWLAPLADRGERWTHAAQRGEAAWLRMLNDEARAERLATGRGLPLRFIAQAALPAGIAYETHIAETGAVPTRHNLHDFFNALVWFAYPRIKAALNARQAAAIDAAGVGAVRGGVRDALTLLDENGALFATSDPALAAALRGFDWPTLMRASRDAWGARCDARIVGHALCEKLVDPYKGCTAHAWIVEVPAAYFDWPDARRRAWLDERVAAALAATDPASRGFAPLPVLGVPGWWPANASPAFYDDPQVFRRGRRARAE
;
A
#
# COMPACT_ATOMS: atom_id res chain seq x y z
N MET A 1 38.74 36.81 -5.32
CA MET A 1 37.28 37.08 -5.22
C MET A 1 36.53 35.74 -5.30
N SER A 2 35.29 35.64 -4.84
CA SER A 2 34.73 34.37 -4.31
C SER A 2 33.79 33.61 -5.26
N ALA A 3 33.76 32.27 -5.12
CA ALA A 3 32.85 31.33 -5.78
C ALA A 3 31.35 31.66 -5.64
N ARG A 4 30.97 32.50 -4.67
CA ARG A 4 29.62 33.10 -4.59
C ARG A 4 29.17 33.82 -5.87
N SER A 5 30.09 34.22 -6.75
CA SER A 5 29.74 34.82 -8.04
C SER A 5 29.36 33.82 -9.13
N ALA A 6 29.78 32.55 -9.03
CA ALA A 6 29.46 31.52 -10.02
C ALA A 6 28.03 30.99 -9.82
N GLY A 7 27.68 30.60 -8.59
CA GLY A 7 26.34 30.07 -8.27
C GLY A 7 25.21 31.02 -8.66
N LYS A 8 25.39 32.34 -8.47
CA LYS A 8 24.39 33.36 -8.86
C LYS A 8 24.18 33.51 -10.37
N VAL A 9 25.17 33.15 -11.20
CA VAL A 9 25.00 33.13 -12.66
C VAL A 9 24.19 31.91 -13.07
N GLN A 10 24.46 30.75 -12.45
CA GLN A 10 23.75 29.52 -12.75
C GLN A 10 22.28 29.54 -12.28
N GLU A 11 22.00 30.03 -11.05
CA GLU A 11 20.62 30.27 -10.58
C GLU A 11 19.84 31.20 -11.53
N ALA A 12 20.51 32.19 -12.13
CA ALA A 12 19.88 33.12 -13.08
C ALA A 12 19.59 32.47 -14.45
N GLN A 13 20.44 31.55 -14.91
CA GLN A 13 20.19 30.79 -16.15
C GLN A 13 19.05 29.78 -15.97
N GLU A 14 19.07 28.98 -14.91
CA GLU A 14 18.01 28.01 -14.60
C GLU A 14 16.64 28.70 -14.42
N ALA A 15 16.61 29.87 -13.78
CA ALA A 15 15.40 30.69 -13.65
C ALA A 15 14.90 31.28 -14.98
N GLN A 16 15.77 31.51 -15.96
CA GLN A 16 15.39 31.99 -17.29
C GLN A 16 14.86 30.85 -18.17
N GLU A 17 15.52 29.68 -18.17
CA GLU A 17 15.07 28.51 -18.93
C GLU A 17 13.68 28.04 -18.49
N ALA A 18 13.39 28.07 -17.18
CA ALA A 18 12.06 27.78 -16.63
C ALA A 18 10.98 28.76 -17.13
N ARG A 19 11.32 30.04 -17.29
CA ARG A 19 10.40 31.06 -17.84
C ARG A 19 10.12 30.82 -19.32
N ASP A 20 11.15 30.52 -20.11
CA ASP A 20 10.98 30.27 -21.54
C ASP A 20 10.32 28.91 -21.83
N ALA A 21 10.52 27.90 -20.98
CA ALA A 21 9.72 26.66 -21.01
C ALA A 21 8.23 26.93 -20.76
N THR A 22 7.92 27.72 -19.72
CA THR A 22 6.53 28.14 -19.40
C THR A 22 5.91 28.92 -20.57
N ARG A 23 6.65 29.85 -21.18
CA ARG A 23 6.18 30.67 -22.29
C ARG A 23 5.90 29.86 -23.56
N ARG A 24 6.72 28.84 -23.86
CA ARG A 24 6.50 27.89 -24.96
C ARG A 24 5.28 27.01 -24.75
N CYS A 25 4.95 26.66 -23.50
CA CYS A 25 3.74 25.89 -23.21
C CYS A 25 2.45 26.69 -23.45
N ALA A 26 2.48 28.01 -23.24
CA ALA A 26 1.34 28.91 -23.41
C ALA A 26 1.02 29.31 -24.87
N GLN A 27 1.75 28.80 -25.87
CA GLN A 27 1.67 29.25 -27.28
C GLN A 27 1.33 28.14 -28.28
N ARG A 28 0.84 26.97 -27.85
CA ARG A 28 0.33 25.94 -28.78
C ARG A 28 -1.06 26.32 -29.31
N PRO A 29 -1.28 26.42 -30.63
CA PRO A 29 -2.61 26.57 -31.21
C PRO A 29 -3.41 25.27 -31.09
N THR A 30 -4.71 25.37 -30.79
CA THR A 30 -5.65 24.26 -30.91
C THR A 30 -6.09 24.10 -32.37
N GLY A 31 -5.44 23.18 -33.10
CA GLY A 31 -5.88 22.80 -34.44
C GLY A 31 -7.19 22.01 -34.39
N ALA A 32 -8.18 22.40 -35.20
CA ALA A 32 -9.40 21.65 -35.37
C ALA A 32 -9.17 20.44 -36.30
N HIS A 33 -9.86 19.33 -36.04
CA HIS A 33 -10.02 18.25 -37.01
C HIS A 33 -11.39 18.41 -37.68
N ASP A 34 -11.35 18.58 -39.01
CA ASP A 34 -12.52 18.72 -39.85
C ASP A 34 -13.14 17.36 -40.19
N ALA A 35 -14.43 17.34 -40.55
CA ALA A 35 -15.19 16.12 -40.81
C ALA A 35 -15.65 16.04 -42.26
N THR A 36 -15.47 14.88 -42.90
CA THR A 36 -16.01 14.59 -44.24
C THR A 36 -16.77 13.27 -44.28
N ASP A 37 -18.00 13.33 -44.77
CA ASP A 37 -18.94 12.21 -44.94
C ASP A 37 -18.84 11.61 -46.35
N HIS A 38 -18.79 10.28 -46.45
CA HIS A 38 -19.16 9.57 -47.67
C HIS A 38 -19.97 8.30 -47.37
N ARG A 39 -21.27 8.36 -47.66
CA ARG A 39 -22.20 7.22 -47.71
C ARG A 39 -22.21 6.54 -49.09
N ARG A 40 -22.87 5.35 -49.12
CA ARG A 40 -23.27 4.49 -50.27
C ARG A 40 -22.28 3.34 -50.57
N ALA A 41 -22.74 2.11 -50.84
CA ALA A 41 -24.08 1.51 -50.66
C ALA A 41 -24.04 -0.04 -50.65
N ASP A 42 -25.05 -0.63 -50.01
CA ASP A 42 -25.56 -2.02 -50.18
C ASP A 42 -26.23 -2.21 -51.58
N PRO A 43 -26.66 -3.43 -52.03
CA PRO A 43 -27.00 -4.64 -51.25
C PRO A 43 -26.68 -6.05 -51.82
N ALA A 44 -26.79 -7.10 -50.98
CA ALA A 44 -27.42 -8.41 -51.33
C ALA A 44 -27.67 -9.30 -50.07
N THR A 45 -28.87 -9.41 -49.49
CA THR A 45 -30.00 -10.38 -49.73
C THR A 45 -29.87 -11.82 -49.17
N THR A 46 -30.99 -12.29 -48.58
CA THR A 46 -31.32 -13.65 -48.07
C THR A 46 -30.77 -14.03 -46.67
N GLY A 47 -31.54 -14.64 -45.74
CA GLY A 47 -33.02 -14.64 -45.60
C GLY A 47 -33.65 -15.93 -45.03
N PHE A 48 -34.13 -15.88 -43.78
CA PHE A 48 -35.22 -16.67 -43.13
C PHE A 48 -35.49 -15.95 -41.78
N ALA A 49 -36.70 -15.61 -41.29
CA ALA A 49 -38.00 -16.31 -41.22
C ALA A 49 -38.00 -17.42 -40.14
N ASP A 50 -38.95 -17.52 -39.20
CA ASP A 50 -40.17 -16.73 -38.95
C ASP A 50 -40.71 -16.88 -37.49
N ARG A 51 -41.54 -15.92 -37.02
CA ARG A 51 -42.64 -15.95 -35.98
C ARG A 51 -42.61 -16.89 -34.74
N ALA A 52 -43.28 -16.65 -33.59
CA ALA A 52 -44.03 -15.56 -32.92
C ALA A 52 -44.49 -16.13 -31.53
N ASP A 53 -45.24 -15.53 -30.58
CA ASP A 53 -45.83 -14.21 -30.24
C ASP A 53 -46.11 -14.22 -28.70
N GLY A 54 -46.74 -13.28 -27.98
CA GLY A 54 -47.31 -11.97 -28.33
C GLY A 54 -48.23 -11.37 -27.24
N SER A 55 -48.38 -10.03 -27.24
CA SER A 55 -49.46 -9.24 -26.57
C SER A 55 -49.51 -9.21 -25.01
N CYS A 56 -50.13 -8.23 -24.31
CA CYS A 56 -50.50 -6.84 -24.59
C CYS A 56 -50.98 -6.11 -23.30
N GLY A 57 -50.98 -4.76 -23.29
CA GLY A 57 -51.86 -3.93 -22.43
C GLY A 57 -51.21 -3.05 -21.33
N ALA A 58 -51.89 -1.99 -20.86
CA ALA A 58 -51.96 -0.63 -21.45
C ALA A 58 -52.75 0.38 -20.55
N GLY A 59 -52.42 1.68 -20.59
CA GLY A 59 -53.17 2.82 -19.97
C GLY A 59 -52.86 3.13 -18.49
N ASP A 60 -53.07 4.34 -17.95
CA ASP A 60 -53.45 5.67 -18.50
C ASP A 60 -53.08 6.80 -17.48
N PRO A 61 -52.65 8.03 -17.87
CA PRO A 61 -52.17 9.07 -16.93
C PRO A 61 -52.98 10.40 -16.86
N ARG A 62 -52.90 11.11 -15.73
CA ARG A 62 -53.37 12.51 -15.47
C ARG A 62 -52.40 13.14 -14.44
N GLY A 63 -52.02 14.43 -14.36
CA GLY A 63 -52.61 15.75 -14.70
C GLY A 63 -52.52 16.62 -13.41
N ALA A 64 -52.28 17.95 -13.36
CA ALA A 64 -52.09 19.03 -14.36
C ALA A 64 -51.26 20.21 -13.74
N CYS A 65 -51.23 21.41 -14.35
CA CYS A 65 -50.26 22.49 -14.08
C CYS A 65 -50.75 23.77 -13.33
N GLY A 66 -49.81 24.46 -12.67
CA GLY A 66 -49.69 25.95 -12.57
C GLY A 66 -50.45 26.70 -11.47
N PRO A 67 -50.24 28.04 -11.27
CA PRO A 67 -49.30 28.99 -11.92
C PRO A 67 -48.28 29.64 -10.91
N ALA A 68 -47.86 30.92 -11.06
CA ALA A 68 -46.62 31.45 -10.42
C ALA A 68 -46.59 32.97 -10.03
N HIS A 69 -45.64 33.33 -9.13
CA HIS A 69 -45.03 34.67 -8.83
C HIS A 69 -45.93 35.81 -8.26
N PRO A 70 -45.39 36.95 -7.73
CA PRO A 70 -44.00 37.40 -7.52
C PRO A 70 -43.61 37.97 -6.11
N GLU A 71 -42.31 38.31 -5.96
CA GLU A 71 -41.60 39.30 -5.10
C GLU A 71 -42.16 39.85 -3.75
N HIS A 72 -41.31 39.84 -2.70
CA HIS A 72 -40.71 41.09 -2.15
C HIS A 72 -39.49 40.84 -1.22
N ALA A 73 -38.85 41.90 -0.72
CA ALA A 73 -37.41 41.93 -0.43
C ALA A 73 -36.96 42.12 1.04
N ARG A 74 -35.72 41.66 1.32
CA ARG A 74 -34.68 42.18 2.27
C ARG A 74 -34.66 41.80 3.78
N ARG A 75 -33.40 41.58 4.21
CA ARG A 75 -32.74 41.76 5.55
C ARG A 75 -32.82 40.68 6.64
N SER A 76 -31.72 39.90 6.71
CA SER A 76 -30.79 39.80 7.85
C SER A 76 -31.23 39.29 9.23
N ALA A 77 -30.75 38.09 9.59
CA ALA A 77 -30.23 37.74 10.92
C ALA A 77 -29.15 36.64 10.80
N ALA A 78 -28.39 36.35 11.86
CA ALA A 78 -27.23 35.44 11.82
C ALA A 78 -27.48 34.07 12.48
N GLY A 79 -26.75 33.05 12.01
CA GLY A 79 -26.73 31.68 12.53
C GLY A 79 -26.52 30.65 11.39
N GLY A 80 -25.83 29.53 11.57
CA GLY A 80 -25.14 29.05 12.79
C GLY A 80 -24.39 27.72 12.60
N GLY A 81 -23.77 27.50 11.43
CA GLY A 81 -23.26 26.18 11.01
C GLY A 81 -24.37 25.26 10.46
N PRO A 82 -24.11 23.95 10.23
CA PRO A 82 -22.82 23.24 10.26
C PRO A 82 -22.39 22.71 8.86
N ASP A 83 -21.12 22.33 8.65
CA ASP A 83 -20.82 21.27 7.66
C ASP A 83 -19.41 20.63 7.72
N ALA A 84 -19.28 19.50 7.01
CA ALA A 84 -18.11 18.80 6.50
C ALA A 84 -17.11 18.12 7.48
N PRO A 85 -16.86 16.80 7.36
CA PRO A 85 -15.81 16.12 8.11
C PRO A 85 -14.42 16.43 7.54
N ARG A 86 -13.49 16.88 8.39
CA ARG A 86 -12.08 17.06 8.00
C ARG A 86 -11.42 15.70 7.70
N ALA A 87 -11.09 15.48 6.43
CA ALA A 87 -10.26 14.36 6.02
C ALA A 87 -8.88 14.42 6.69
N PHE A 88 -8.47 13.31 7.32
CA PHE A 88 -7.14 13.19 7.94
C PHE A 88 -6.07 12.98 6.85
N ALA A 89 -5.59 14.09 6.29
CA ALA A 89 -4.40 14.08 5.43
C ALA A 89 -3.16 13.69 6.24
N VAL A 90 -2.82 12.40 6.25
CA VAL A 90 -1.60 11.89 6.88
C VAL A 90 -0.38 12.40 6.10
N SER A 91 0.20 13.50 6.59
CA SER A 91 1.44 14.05 6.05
C SER A 91 2.61 13.14 6.39
N MET A 92 2.82 12.10 5.59
CA MET A 92 4.05 11.32 5.54
C MET A 92 5.19 12.23 5.09
N ARG A 93 5.80 12.95 6.03
CA ARG A 93 7.08 13.63 5.81
C ARG A 93 8.12 12.57 5.45
N ARG A 94 8.48 12.50 4.17
CA ARG A 94 9.51 11.59 3.64
C ARG A 94 10.88 11.89 4.26
N ARG A 95 11.15 11.32 5.44
CA ARG A 95 12.52 10.99 5.88
C ARG A 95 12.95 9.70 5.19
N GLY A 96 12.98 9.72 3.86
CA GLY A 96 13.68 8.69 3.10
C GLY A 96 15.17 8.88 3.36
N SER A 97 15.76 8.01 4.17
CA SER A 97 17.19 8.05 4.45
C SER A 97 17.94 7.58 3.20
N SER A 98 18.29 8.51 2.31
CA SER A 98 19.25 8.21 1.24
C SER A 98 20.56 7.76 1.89
N CYS A 99 21.12 6.64 1.44
CA CYS A 99 22.42 6.19 1.92
C CYS A 99 23.52 6.97 1.19
N ALA A 100 23.61 8.27 1.49
CA ALA A 100 24.64 9.19 1.00
C ALA A 100 26.07 8.79 1.45
N ASP A 101 26.17 7.81 2.33
CA ASP A 101 27.38 7.35 3.00
C ASP A 101 27.58 5.83 2.78
N GLY A 102 27.94 5.46 1.55
CA GLY A 102 28.54 4.15 1.18
C GLY A 102 27.76 2.86 1.48
N GLY A 103 26.53 2.92 2.00
CA GLY A 103 25.82 1.75 2.55
C GLY A 103 26.00 1.53 4.06
N ALA A 104 26.60 2.48 4.79
CA ALA A 104 26.69 2.45 6.26
C ALA A 104 25.29 2.32 6.93
N CYS A 105 24.24 2.78 6.26
CA CYS A 105 22.84 2.61 6.67
C CYS A 105 22.45 1.14 6.93
N PHE A 106 22.99 0.17 6.17
CA PHE A 106 22.68 -1.26 6.34
C PHE A 106 23.36 -1.90 7.56
N ALA A 107 24.42 -1.27 8.09
CA ALA A 107 25.10 -1.71 9.32
C ALA A 107 24.28 -1.39 10.59
N ARG A 108 23.21 -0.59 10.48
CA ARG A 108 22.32 -0.25 11.59
C ARG A 108 21.27 -1.32 11.90
N ILE A 109 21.11 -2.33 11.03
CA ILE A 109 20.06 -3.34 11.18
C ILE A 109 20.50 -4.37 12.24
N ASP A 110 19.83 -4.35 13.39
CA ASP A 110 19.95 -5.40 14.41
C ASP A 110 19.14 -6.64 13.98
N TRP A 111 19.81 -7.65 13.45
CA TRP A 111 19.19 -8.91 13.04
C TRP A 111 18.81 -9.82 14.23
N SER A 112 19.26 -9.51 15.45
CA SER A 112 18.80 -10.19 16.67
C SER A 112 17.44 -9.72 17.16
N ALA A 113 16.94 -8.58 16.63
CA ALA A 113 15.63 -8.04 16.97
C ALA A 113 14.50 -9.04 16.61
N PRO A 114 13.62 -9.44 17.58
CA PRO A 114 12.66 -10.53 17.36
C PRO A 114 11.69 -10.34 16.19
N TRP A 115 11.36 -9.09 15.84
CA TRP A 115 10.50 -8.77 14.70
C TRP A 115 11.17 -8.94 13.33
N LEU A 116 12.51 -9.02 13.26
CA LEU A 116 13.27 -9.33 12.06
C LEU A 116 13.70 -10.81 11.97
N ALA A 117 13.55 -11.60 13.03
CA ALA A 117 13.98 -13.01 13.06
C ALA A 117 13.48 -13.86 11.85
N PRO A 118 12.24 -13.71 11.33
CA PRO A 118 11.79 -14.43 10.13
C PRO A 118 12.48 -14.01 8.82
N LEU A 119 13.37 -13.01 8.84
CA LEU A 119 14.14 -12.47 7.71
C LEU A 119 15.66 -12.56 7.92
N ALA A 120 16.13 -12.82 9.16
CA ALA A 120 17.52 -12.61 9.59
C ALA A 120 18.57 -13.29 8.72
N ASP A 121 18.49 -14.62 8.52
CA ASP A 121 19.45 -15.40 7.73
C ASP A 121 19.74 -14.79 6.34
N ARG A 122 18.70 -14.26 5.69
CA ARG A 122 18.78 -13.63 4.36
C ARG A 122 19.24 -12.17 4.51
N GLY A 123 18.70 -11.46 5.49
CA GLY A 123 19.06 -10.10 5.86
C GLY A 123 20.55 -9.90 6.09
N GLU A 124 21.21 -10.75 6.88
CA GLU A 124 22.64 -10.66 7.18
C GLU A 124 23.51 -10.79 5.93
N ARG A 125 23.30 -11.86 5.14
CA ARG A 125 24.00 -12.08 3.85
C ARG A 125 23.82 -10.88 2.92
N TRP A 126 22.62 -10.32 2.89
CA TRP A 126 22.27 -9.20 2.03
C TRP A 126 22.84 -7.87 2.53
N THR A 127 22.91 -7.64 3.84
CA THR A 127 23.60 -6.48 4.44
C THR A 127 25.06 -6.45 3.98
N HIS A 128 25.76 -7.59 4.02
CA HIS A 128 27.14 -7.68 3.52
C HIS A 128 27.26 -7.40 2.01
N ALA A 129 26.28 -7.78 1.19
CA ALA A 129 26.27 -7.45 -0.23
C ALA A 129 25.95 -5.97 -0.49
N ALA A 130 25.02 -5.38 0.28
CA ALA A 130 24.67 -3.97 0.21
C ALA A 130 25.81 -3.05 0.66
N GLN A 131 26.58 -3.46 1.67
CA GLN A 131 27.82 -2.78 2.09
C GLN A 131 28.93 -2.81 1.03
N ARG A 132 28.91 -3.77 0.08
CA ARG A 132 29.80 -3.80 -1.10
C ARG A 132 29.27 -2.97 -2.28
N GLY A 133 28.20 -2.19 -2.09
CA GLY A 133 27.61 -1.29 -3.08
C GLY A 133 26.45 -1.89 -3.88
N GLU A 134 25.62 -1.01 -4.44
CA GLU A 134 24.37 -1.32 -5.16
C GLU A 134 24.53 -2.45 -6.19
N ALA A 135 25.55 -2.39 -7.04
CA ALA A 135 25.77 -3.38 -8.09
C ALA A 135 26.11 -4.78 -7.57
N ALA A 136 26.76 -4.91 -6.39
CA ALA A 136 27.03 -6.20 -5.77
C ALA A 136 25.77 -6.81 -5.16
N TRP A 137 24.94 -5.96 -4.56
CA TRP A 137 23.64 -6.33 -3.99
C TRP A 137 22.63 -6.74 -5.07
N LEU A 138 22.43 -5.91 -6.11
CA LEU A 138 21.52 -6.21 -7.21
C LEU A 138 21.83 -7.52 -7.93
N ARG A 139 23.11 -7.90 -8.11
CA ARG A 139 23.46 -9.22 -8.70
C ARG A 139 22.92 -10.36 -7.84
N MET A 140 23.26 -10.37 -6.56
CA MET A 140 22.82 -11.39 -5.60
C MET A 140 21.28 -11.45 -5.48
N LEU A 141 20.57 -10.32 -5.47
CA LEU A 141 19.10 -10.31 -5.52
C LEU A 141 18.57 -11.05 -6.76
N ASN A 142 19.13 -10.77 -7.94
CA ASN A 142 18.71 -11.38 -9.20
C ASN A 142 19.08 -12.87 -9.30
N ASP A 143 20.19 -13.28 -8.69
CA ASP A 143 20.66 -14.66 -8.70
C ASP A 143 19.84 -15.53 -7.74
N GLU A 144 19.52 -15.04 -6.53
CA GLU A 144 18.57 -15.70 -5.62
C GLU A 144 17.15 -15.75 -6.23
N ALA A 145 16.64 -14.65 -6.81
CA ALA A 145 15.30 -14.62 -7.41
C ALA A 145 15.14 -15.62 -8.57
N ARG A 146 16.19 -15.80 -9.37
CA ARG A 146 16.24 -16.80 -10.44
C ARG A 146 16.31 -18.23 -9.90
N ALA A 147 17.03 -18.46 -8.81
CA ALA A 147 17.15 -19.78 -8.17
C ALA A 147 15.81 -20.24 -7.55
N GLU A 148 15.12 -19.35 -6.83
CA GLU A 148 13.79 -19.59 -6.26
C GLU A 148 12.65 -19.49 -7.29
N ARG A 149 12.94 -19.07 -8.53
CA ARG A 149 11.97 -18.91 -9.63
C ARG A 149 10.80 -17.99 -9.27
N LEU A 150 11.09 -16.91 -8.55
CA LEU A 150 10.08 -15.93 -8.11
C LEU A 150 9.49 -15.17 -9.30
N ALA A 151 8.23 -14.74 -9.17
CA ALA A 151 7.48 -14.05 -10.22
C ALA A 151 6.67 -12.87 -9.67
N THR A 152 6.40 -11.87 -10.53
CA THR A 152 5.55 -10.71 -10.21
C THR A 152 4.07 -10.97 -10.51
N GLY A 153 3.21 -9.97 -10.31
CA GLY A 153 1.75 -10.12 -10.38
C GLY A 153 1.18 -10.57 -11.72
N ARG A 154 1.94 -10.49 -12.82
CA ARG A 154 1.56 -11.01 -14.15
C ARG A 154 2.33 -12.27 -14.56
N GLY A 155 2.93 -12.98 -13.59
CA GLY A 155 3.68 -14.22 -13.84
C GLY A 155 5.06 -14.03 -14.49
N LEU A 156 5.51 -12.77 -14.65
CA LEU A 156 6.83 -12.47 -15.21
C LEU A 156 7.94 -12.76 -14.18
N PRO A 157 9.10 -13.31 -14.58
CA PRO A 157 10.21 -13.58 -13.66
C PRO A 157 10.65 -12.32 -12.91
N LEU A 158 10.70 -12.42 -11.58
CA LEU A 158 11.10 -11.34 -10.68
C LEU A 158 12.58 -11.02 -10.90
N ARG A 159 12.87 -9.74 -11.13
CA ARG A 159 14.24 -9.20 -11.15
C ARG A 159 14.29 -7.83 -10.49
N PHE A 160 15.47 -7.43 -10.01
CA PHE A 160 15.71 -6.15 -9.36
C PHE A 160 16.63 -5.31 -10.22
N ILE A 161 16.25 -4.05 -10.48
CA ILE A 161 17.00 -3.10 -11.29
C ILE A 161 17.29 -1.83 -10.48
N ALA A 162 18.40 -1.14 -10.78
CA ALA A 162 18.67 0.17 -10.19
C ALA A 162 17.55 1.16 -10.51
N GLN A 163 17.17 2.01 -9.55
CA GLN A 163 16.05 2.95 -9.69
C GLN A 163 16.16 3.86 -10.93
N ALA A 164 17.38 4.18 -11.38
CA ALA A 164 17.62 5.00 -12.58
C ALA A 164 17.19 4.32 -13.90
N ALA A 165 16.93 3.01 -13.91
CA ALA A 165 16.45 2.27 -15.07
C ALA A 165 14.90 2.23 -15.20
N LEU A 166 14.15 2.82 -14.25
CA LEU A 166 12.71 3.05 -14.40
C LEU A 166 12.49 4.20 -15.40
N PRO A 167 11.78 4.00 -16.53
CA PRO A 167 11.55 5.08 -17.50
C PRO A 167 10.71 6.22 -16.92
N ALA A 168 11.05 7.46 -17.29
CA ALA A 168 10.35 8.65 -16.82
C ALA A 168 8.86 8.62 -17.20
N GLY A 169 8.00 8.98 -16.25
CA GLY A 169 6.54 8.99 -16.42
C GLY A 169 5.84 7.64 -16.19
N ILE A 170 6.57 6.52 -16.14
CA ILE A 170 5.97 5.20 -15.88
C ILE A 170 5.74 5.00 -14.37
N ALA A 171 4.56 4.50 -14.01
CA ALA A 171 4.23 4.18 -12.62
C ALA A 171 4.97 2.92 -12.13
N TYR A 172 5.44 2.95 -10.88
CA TYR A 172 6.23 1.89 -10.25
C TYR A 172 5.60 0.49 -10.38
N GLU A 173 4.33 0.35 -9.98
CA GLU A 173 3.59 -0.92 -10.02
C GLU A 173 3.33 -1.42 -11.44
N THR A 174 3.02 -0.51 -12.36
CA THR A 174 2.85 -0.79 -13.78
C THR A 174 4.13 -1.37 -14.37
N HIS A 175 5.29 -0.76 -14.09
CA HIS A 175 6.58 -1.26 -14.56
C HIS A 175 6.89 -2.68 -14.03
N ILE A 176 6.60 -2.97 -12.76
CA ILE A 176 6.79 -4.30 -12.16
C ILE A 176 5.85 -5.34 -12.81
N ALA A 177 4.60 -4.95 -13.07
CA ALA A 177 3.60 -5.83 -13.66
C ALA A 177 3.84 -6.09 -15.16
N GLU A 178 4.28 -5.09 -15.92
CA GLU A 178 4.55 -5.19 -17.36
C GLU A 178 5.89 -5.85 -17.69
N THR A 179 6.90 -5.71 -16.81
CA THR A 179 8.27 -6.15 -17.14
C THR A 179 8.80 -7.26 -16.24
N GLY A 180 8.29 -7.43 -15.02
CA GLY A 180 8.89 -8.28 -13.98
C GLY A 180 10.04 -7.61 -13.20
N ALA A 181 10.41 -6.37 -13.54
CA ALA A 181 11.52 -5.65 -12.90
C ALA A 181 11.04 -4.72 -11.77
N VAL A 182 11.66 -4.86 -10.60
CA VAL A 182 11.47 -3.99 -9.42
C VAL A 182 12.53 -2.89 -9.43
N PRO A 183 12.13 -1.61 -9.62
CA PRO A 183 13.03 -0.47 -9.42
C PRO A 183 13.43 -0.41 -7.95
N THR A 184 14.74 -0.41 -7.70
CA THR A 184 15.33 -0.60 -6.38
C THR A 184 16.35 0.51 -6.14
N ARG A 185 16.23 1.22 -5.01
CA ARG A 185 17.23 2.19 -4.56
C ARG A 185 18.17 1.52 -3.56
N HIS A 186 19.41 1.98 -3.50
CA HIS A 186 20.36 1.56 -2.46
C HIS A 186 20.01 2.22 -1.10
N ASN A 187 18.92 1.79 -0.46
CA ASN A 187 18.48 2.27 0.86
C ASN A 187 17.73 1.21 1.67
N LEU A 188 17.48 1.49 2.97
CA LEU A 188 16.79 0.58 3.89
C LEU A 188 15.36 0.22 3.42
N HIS A 189 14.62 1.22 2.90
CA HIS A 189 13.25 1.04 2.40
C HIS A 189 13.16 -0.06 1.33
N ASP A 190 13.91 0.08 0.23
CA ASP A 190 13.87 -0.87 -0.88
C ASP A 190 14.62 -2.18 -0.55
N PHE A 191 15.52 -2.16 0.44
CA PHE A 191 16.13 -3.36 1.00
C PHE A 191 15.14 -4.24 1.76
N PHE A 192 14.29 -3.66 2.61
CA PHE A 192 13.20 -4.41 3.22
C PHE A 192 12.11 -4.80 2.21
N ASN A 193 11.85 -3.97 1.18
CA ASN A 193 10.93 -4.32 0.08
C ASN A 193 11.40 -5.59 -0.64
N ALA A 194 12.69 -5.68 -0.97
CA ALA A 194 13.30 -6.89 -1.53
C ALA A 194 13.19 -8.09 -0.57
N LEU A 195 13.41 -7.92 0.74
CA LEU A 195 13.26 -9.01 1.72
C LEU A 195 11.81 -9.52 1.79
N VAL A 196 10.81 -8.63 1.76
CA VAL A 196 9.40 -8.99 1.75
C VAL A 196 9.02 -9.72 0.46
N TRP A 197 9.56 -9.32 -0.71
CA TRP A 197 9.38 -10.05 -1.99
C TRP A 197 9.82 -11.52 -1.93
N PHE A 198 10.81 -11.87 -1.10
CA PHE A 198 11.27 -13.24 -0.92
C PHE A 198 10.61 -13.96 0.26
N ALA A 199 10.19 -13.24 1.30
CA ALA A 199 9.51 -13.82 2.47
C ALA A 199 8.03 -14.12 2.21
N TYR A 200 7.37 -13.31 1.38
CA TYR A 200 5.96 -13.41 1.02
C TYR A 200 5.74 -13.15 -0.49
N PRO A 201 6.29 -14.00 -1.37
CA PRO A 201 6.27 -13.78 -2.82
C PRO A 201 4.87 -13.78 -3.42
N ARG A 202 3.93 -14.59 -2.91
CA ARG A 202 2.55 -14.61 -3.42
C ARG A 202 1.80 -13.36 -2.96
N ILE A 203 2.00 -12.89 -1.72
CA ILE A 203 1.41 -11.63 -1.25
C ILE A 203 1.89 -10.46 -2.10
N LYS A 204 3.21 -10.35 -2.36
CA LYS A 204 3.76 -9.26 -3.19
C LYS A 204 3.35 -9.35 -4.66
N ALA A 205 3.27 -10.55 -5.23
CA ALA A 205 2.70 -10.74 -6.56
C ALA A 205 1.21 -10.32 -6.61
N ALA A 206 0.39 -10.72 -5.63
CA ALA A 206 -1.02 -10.34 -5.57
C ALA A 206 -1.22 -8.82 -5.36
N LEU A 207 -0.43 -8.20 -4.47
CA LEU A 207 -0.40 -6.75 -4.27
C LEU A 207 -0.08 -6.02 -5.57
N ASN A 208 0.99 -6.42 -6.27
CA ASN A 208 1.39 -5.81 -7.54
C ASN A 208 0.33 -6.00 -8.64
N ALA A 209 -0.21 -7.22 -8.80
CA ALA A 209 -1.27 -7.50 -9.76
C ALA A 209 -2.50 -6.60 -9.56
N ARG A 210 -2.94 -6.45 -8.30
CA ARG A 210 -4.13 -5.69 -7.93
C ARG A 210 -3.90 -4.18 -7.99
N GLN A 211 -2.71 -3.70 -7.63
CA GLN A 211 -2.33 -2.30 -7.83
C GLN A 211 -2.22 -1.94 -9.31
N ALA A 212 -1.62 -2.79 -10.14
CA ALA A 212 -1.53 -2.58 -11.59
C ALA A 212 -2.92 -2.58 -12.25
N ALA A 213 -3.77 -3.57 -11.99
CA ALA A 213 -5.14 -3.59 -12.51
C ALA A 213 -5.96 -2.35 -12.10
N ALA A 214 -5.75 -1.83 -10.88
CA ALA A 214 -6.39 -0.60 -10.42
C ALA A 214 -5.75 0.70 -10.97
N ILE A 215 -4.56 0.63 -11.59
CA ILE A 215 -3.98 1.72 -12.39
C ILE A 215 -4.50 1.64 -13.82
N ASP A 216 -4.59 0.44 -14.41
CA ASP A 216 -5.12 0.26 -15.76
C ASP A 216 -6.59 0.74 -15.86
N ALA A 217 -7.39 0.47 -14.83
CA ALA A 217 -8.81 0.85 -14.78
C ALA A 217 -9.08 2.33 -14.45
N ALA A 218 -8.18 3.02 -13.74
CA ALA A 218 -8.41 4.39 -13.23
C ALA A 218 -7.34 5.41 -13.65
N GLY A 219 -6.34 4.99 -14.42
CA GLY A 219 -5.14 5.75 -14.74
C GLY A 219 -4.19 5.98 -13.56
N VAL A 220 -3.10 6.71 -13.83
CA VAL A 220 -2.10 7.14 -12.83
C VAL A 220 -2.60 8.40 -12.08
N GLY A 221 -3.91 8.51 -11.84
CA GLY A 221 -4.55 9.68 -11.24
C GLY A 221 -4.03 10.00 -9.83
N ALA A 222 -4.04 11.29 -9.47
CA ALA A 222 -3.49 11.79 -8.21
C ALA A 222 -4.24 11.29 -6.96
N VAL A 223 -5.52 10.92 -7.10
CA VAL A 223 -6.33 10.30 -6.03
C VAL A 223 -6.29 8.79 -6.20
N ARG A 224 -5.78 8.08 -5.20
CA ARG A 224 -5.87 6.61 -5.13
C ARG A 224 -7.31 6.23 -4.75
N GLY A 225 -7.86 5.21 -5.40
CA GLY A 225 -9.09 4.57 -4.93
C GLY A 225 -8.85 3.78 -3.64
N GLY A 226 -9.87 3.62 -2.80
CA GLY A 226 -9.73 3.02 -1.46
C GLY A 226 -9.12 1.61 -1.44
N VAL A 227 -9.25 0.84 -2.52
CA VAL A 227 -8.55 -0.45 -2.71
C VAL A 227 -7.04 -0.24 -2.84
N ARG A 228 -6.58 0.71 -3.67
CA ARG A 228 -5.15 1.03 -3.79
C ARG A 228 -4.58 1.57 -2.47
N ASP A 229 -5.34 2.33 -1.70
CA ASP A 229 -4.93 2.74 -0.35
C ASP A 229 -4.81 1.55 0.61
N ALA A 230 -5.76 0.61 0.59
CA ALA A 230 -5.68 -0.58 1.43
C ALA A 230 -4.48 -1.48 1.06
N LEU A 231 -4.24 -1.70 -0.24
CA LEU A 231 -3.06 -2.43 -0.74
C LEU A 231 -1.76 -1.71 -0.33
N THR A 232 -1.71 -0.37 -0.45
CA THR A 232 -0.56 0.45 -0.01
C THR A 232 -0.31 0.29 1.49
N LEU A 233 -1.36 0.36 2.33
CA LEU A 233 -1.20 0.28 3.79
C LEU A 233 -0.71 -1.09 4.26
N LEU A 234 -1.07 -2.17 3.55
CA LEU A 234 -0.56 -3.51 3.79
C LEU A 234 0.91 -3.64 3.36
N ASP A 235 1.27 -3.12 2.18
CA ASP A 235 2.64 -3.25 1.65
C ASP A 235 3.67 -2.34 2.35
N GLU A 236 3.26 -1.13 2.76
CA GLU A 236 4.12 -0.19 3.48
C GLU A 236 4.20 -0.50 4.98
N ASN A 237 3.07 -0.85 5.60
CA ASN A 237 2.92 -0.81 7.06
C ASN A 237 2.05 -1.95 7.61
N GLY A 238 1.92 -3.05 6.87
CA GLY A 238 1.11 -4.19 7.23
C GLY A 238 1.77 -5.16 8.20
N ALA A 239 0.94 -5.86 8.95
CA ALA A 239 1.29 -7.10 9.62
C ALA A 239 0.18 -8.15 9.39
N LEU A 240 0.50 -9.42 9.54
CA LEU A 240 -0.46 -10.51 9.64
C LEU A 240 -0.52 -10.93 11.10
N PHE A 241 -1.71 -10.86 11.71
CA PHE A 241 -1.97 -11.43 13.03
C PHE A 241 -2.60 -12.80 12.84
N ALA A 242 -1.77 -13.84 12.91
CA ALA A 242 -2.21 -15.22 12.85
C ALA A 242 -2.82 -15.60 14.21
N THR A 243 -4.02 -16.19 14.25
CA THR A 243 -4.58 -16.74 15.50
C THR A 243 -5.48 -17.94 15.27
N SER A 244 -5.40 -18.93 16.16
CA SER A 244 -6.35 -20.05 16.25
C SER A 244 -7.40 -19.84 17.35
N ASP A 245 -7.42 -18.64 17.94
CA ASP A 245 -8.23 -18.25 19.09
C ASP A 245 -9.06 -17.00 18.73
N PRO A 246 -10.38 -17.15 18.48
CA PRO A 246 -11.27 -16.05 18.12
C PRO A 246 -11.36 -14.94 19.18
N ALA A 247 -11.09 -15.24 20.45
CA ALA A 247 -11.09 -14.24 21.51
C ALA A 247 -9.90 -13.27 21.36
N LEU A 248 -8.75 -13.75 20.88
CA LEU A 248 -7.58 -12.91 20.61
C LEU A 248 -7.79 -12.04 19.35
N ALA A 249 -8.47 -12.57 18.33
CA ALA A 249 -8.94 -11.77 17.19
C ALA A 249 -9.93 -10.68 17.64
N ALA A 250 -10.88 -11.01 18.52
CA ALA A 250 -11.82 -10.04 19.08
C ALA A 250 -11.11 -8.97 19.95
N ALA A 251 -10.15 -9.36 20.78
CA ALA A 251 -9.36 -8.44 21.60
C ALA A 251 -8.55 -7.44 20.74
N LEU A 252 -7.93 -7.90 19.64
CA LEU A 252 -7.24 -7.02 18.69
C LEU A 252 -8.21 -6.07 17.97
N ARG A 253 -9.35 -6.55 17.46
CA ARG A 253 -10.40 -5.70 16.84
C ARG A 253 -11.00 -4.70 17.84
N GLY A 254 -11.12 -5.10 19.11
CA GLY A 254 -11.69 -4.31 20.22
C GLY A 254 -10.70 -3.39 20.93
N PHE A 255 -9.42 -3.41 20.57
CA PHE A 255 -8.34 -2.65 21.22
C PHE A 255 -8.18 -2.99 22.72
N ASP A 256 -8.43 -4.25 23.08
CA ASP A 256 -8.28 -4.76 24.46
C ASP A 256 -6.84 -5.23 24.70
N TRP A 257 -5.93 -4.26 24.84
CA TRP A 257 -4.52 -4.49 25.11
C TRP A 257 -4.26 -5.21 26.45
N PRO A 258 -5.00 -4.95 27.55
CA PRO A 258 -4.91 -5.76 28.77
C PRO A 258 -5.14 -7.25 28.51
N THR A 259 -6.19 -7.62 27.78
CA THR A 259 -6.45 -9.03 27.44
C THR A 259 -5.42 -9.59 26.47
N LEU A 260 -5.16 -8.89 25.35
CA LEU A 260 -4.31 -9.39 24.27
C LEU A 260 -2.82 -9.47 24.63
N MET A 261 -2.28 -8.48 25.34
CA MET A 261 -0.83 -8.34 25.54
C MET A 261 -0.35 -8.70 26.97
N ARG A 262 -1.26 -8.69 27.96
CA ARG A 262 -0.91 -9.03 29.36
C ARG A 262 -1.54 -10.35 29.81
N ALA A 263 -2.87 -10.45 29.82
CA ALA A 263 -3.55 -11.64 30.32
C ALA A 263 -3.32 -12.86 29.43
N SER A 264 -3.24 -12.65 28.11
CA SER A 264 -2.96 -13.70 27.13
C SER A 264 -1.47 -13.75 26.72
N ARG A 265 -0.53 -13.34 27.59
CA ARG A 265 0.90 -13.28 27.22
C ARG A 265 1.41 -14.63 26.72
N ASP A 266 1.04 -15.71 27.40
CA ASP A 266 1.45 -17.08 27.08
C ASP A 266 0.68 -17.68 25.87
N ALA A 267 -0.23 -16.93 25.27
CA ALA A 267 -0.85 -17.29 23.99
C ALA A 267 0.03 -16.89 22.79
N TRP A 268 0.98 -15.97 22.96
CA TRP A 268 1.87 -15.55 21.88
C TRP A 268 2.90 -16.64 21.57
N GLY A 269 3.00 -17.01 20.29
CA GLY A 269 3.76 -18.18 19.81
C GLY A 269 2.98 -19.50 19.83
N ALA A 270 1.91 -19.61 20.63
CA ALA A 270 1.18 -20.86 20.89
C ALA A 270 -0.30 -20.86 20.41
N ARG A 271 -0.96 -19.71 20.34
CA ARG A 271 -2.32 -19.51 19.79
C ARG A 271 -2.47 -18.23 18.97
N CYS A 272 -1.57 -17.26 19.11
CA CYS A 272 -1.45 -16.12 18.22
C CYS A 272 0.02 -15.78 17.89
N ASP A 273 0.27 -15.11 16.76
CA ASP A 273 1.58 -14.62 16.35
C ASP A 273 1.42 -13.40 15.40
N ALA A 274 2.43 -12.53 15.32
CA ALA A 274 2.46 -11.38 14.43
C ALA A 274 3.59 -11.49 13.42
N ARG A 275 3.30 -11.25 12.13
CA ARG A 275 4.28 -11.28 11.04
C ARG A 275 4.27 -9.98 10.27
N ILE A 276 5.41 -9.28 10.23
CA ILE A 276 5.50 -8.05 9.44
C ILE A 276 5.54 -8.40 7.96
N VAL A 277 4.67 -7.75 7.19
CA VAL A 277 4.69 -7.75 5.72
C VAL A 277 4.95 -6.35 5.16
N GLY A 278 4.78 -5.29 5.96
CA GLY A 278 5.04 -3.91 5.57
C GLY A 278 6.54 -3.58 5.54
N HIS A 279 7.13 -3.32 4.37
CA HIS A 279 8.58 -3.06 4.29
C HIS A 279 9.01 -1.75 4.95
N ALA A 280 8.19 -0.70 4.87
CA ALA A 280 8.44 0.55 5.58
C ALA A 280 8.09 0.48 7.08
N LEU A 281 7.50 -0.61 7.57
CA LEU A 281 7.42 -0.91 9.01
C LEU A 281 8.72 -1.56 9.49
N CYS A 282 9.33 -2.47 8.71
CA CYS A 282 10.68 -2.95 8.99
C CYS A 282 11.70 -1.79 9.02
N GLU A 283 11.64 -0.86 8.05
CA GLU A 283 12.51 0.33 8.03
C GLU A 283 12.39 1.17 9.31
N LYS A 284 11.17 1.41 9.80
CA LYS A 284 10.92 2.14 11.06
C LYS A 284 11.47 1.42 12.29
N LEU A 285 11.55 0.09 12.25
CA LEU A 285 12.00 -0.73 13.37
C LEU A 285 13.53 -0.94 13.40
N VAL A 286 14.28 -0.33 12.47
CA VAL A 286 15.73 -0.07 12.61
C VAL A 286 15.99 1.07 13.62
N ASP A 287 14.97 1.86 13.97
CA ASP A 287 15.01 2.92 14.98
C ASP A 287 13.71 2.90 15.82
N PRO A 288 13.50 1.83 16.63
CA PRO A 288 12.18 1.46 17.15
C PRO A 288 11.68 2.43 18.23
N TYR A 289 10.46 2.94 18.05
CA TYR A 289 9.81 3.86 18.99
C TYR A 289 8.46 3.30 19.49
N LYS A 290 8.11 3.59 20.75
CA LYS A 290 6.98 2.96 21.46
C LYS A 290 5.63 3.01 20.73
N GLY A 291 5.34 4.12 20.05
CA GLY A 291 4.10 4.32 19.29
C GLY A 291 4.07 3.66 17.90
N CYS A 292 5.09 2.90 17.50
CA CYS A 292 5.10 2.20 16.22
C CYS A 292 3.93 1.21 16.16
N THR A 293 3.11 1.32 15.11
CA THR A 293 1.82 0.62 15.00
C THR A 293 1.65 0.08 13.57
N ALA A 294 1.36 -1.21 13.44
CA ALA A 294 1.07 -1.87 12.17
C ALA A 294 -0.42 -1.82 11.81
N HIS A 295 -0.73 -2.02 10.52
CA HIS A 295 -2.06 -2.35 10.04
C HIS A 295 -2.17 -3.87 9.96
N ALA A 296 -2.74 -4.50 10.99
CA ALA A 296 -2.82 -5.95 11.10
C ALA A 296 -4.03 -6.53 10.33
N TRP A 297 -3.75 -7.37 9.33
CA TRP A 297 -4.72 -8.31 8.78
C TRP A 297 -4.84 -9.50 9.74
N ILE A 298 -6.03 -9.76 10.27
CA ILE A 298 -6.29 -10.92 11.13
C ILE A 298 -6.50 -12.16 10.26
N VAL A 299 -5.64 -13.17 10.41
CA VAL A 299 -5.70 -14.42 9.66
C VAL A 299 -6.02 -15.55 10.64
N GLU A 300 -7.15 -16.21 10.44
CA GLU A 300 -7.55 -17.36 11.25
C GLU A 300 -6.78 -18.61 10.79
N VAL A 301 -6.09 -19.27 11.72
CA VAL A 301 -5.22 -20.43 11.47
C VAL A 301 -5.68 -21.65 12.26
N PRO A 302 -5.48 -22.89 11.78
CA PRO A 302 -5.71 -24.08 12.60
C PRO A 302 -4.72 -24.12 13.77
N ALA A 303 -5.09 -24.64 14.94
CA ALA A 303 -4.22 -24.68 16.13
C ALA A 303 -2.83 -25.29 15.83
N ALA A 304 -2.78 -26.36 15.03
CA ALA A 304 -1.54 -27.02 14.61
C ALA A 304 -0.55 -26.11 13.84
N TYR A 305 -0.97 -24.92 13.37
CA TYR A 305 -0.07 -23.90 12.83
C TYR A 305 1.05 -23.53 13.82
N PHE A 306 0.74 -23.53 15.13
CA PHE A 306 1.70 -23.17 16.18
C PHE A 306 2.69 -24.29 16.52
N ASP A 307 2.53 -25.48 15.94
CA ASP A 307 3.49 -26.59 16.00
C ASP A 307 4.39 -26.65 14.74
N TRP A 308 4.05 -25.94 13.67
CA TRP A 308 4.76 -26.05 12.39
C TRP A 308 6.14 -25.34 12.41
N PRO A 309 7.13 -25.83 11.63
CA PRO A 309 8.35 -25.07 11.36
C PRO A 309 8.06 -23.70 10.73
N ASP A 310 8.90 -22.71 11.03
CA ASP A 310 8.64 -21.31 10.66
C ASP A 310 8.44 -21.07 9.15
N ALA A 311 9.22 -21.76 8.32
CA ALA A 311 9.06 -21.71 6.87
C ALA A 311 7.68 -22.17 6.38
N ARG A 312 7.08 -23.18 7.04
CA ARG A 312 5.72 -23.66 6.75
C ARG A 312 4.66 -22.65 7.24
N ARG A 313 4.89 -21.99 8.38
CA ARG A 313 4.03 -20.89 8.86
C ARG A 313 4.00 -19.74 7.85
N ARG A 314 5.17 -19.24 7.43
CA ARG A 314 5.29 -18.19 6.39
C ARG A 314 4.60 -18.59 5.08
N ALA A 315 4.91 -19.78 4.54
CA ALA A 315 4.34 -20.23 3.26
C ALA A 315 2.81 -20.35 3.28
N TRP A 316 2.23 -20.83 4.40
CA TRP A 316 0.77 -20.93 4.55
C TRP A 316 0.11 -19.55 4.63
N LEU A 317 0.70 -18.60 5.37
CA LEU A 317 0.21 -17.22 5.40
C LEU A 317 0.33 -16.52 4.03
N ASP A 318 1.46 -16.71 3.34
CA ASP A 318 1.72 -16.17 2.00
C ASP A 318 0.65 -16.63 1.00
N GLU A 319 0.38 -17.93 0.94
CA GLU A 319 -0.67 -18.52 0.11
C GLU A 319 -2.07 -17.98 0.47
N ARG A 320 -2.43 -17.98 1.75
CA ARG A 320 -3.79 -17.66 2.20
C ARG A 320 -4.15 -16.19 2.05
N VAL A 321 -3.20 -15.29 2.34
CA VAL A 321 -3.42 -13.84 2.18
C VAL A 321 -3.37 -13.45 0.70
N ALA A 322 -2.51 -14.07 -0.12
CA ALA A 322 -2.54 -13.85 -1.56
C ALA A 322 -3.86 -14.29 -2.21
N ALA A 323 -4.40 -15.45 -1.81
CA ALA A 323 -5.71 -15.92 -2.26
C ALA A 323 -6.84 -14.97 -1.83
N ALA A 324 -6.81 -14.47 -0.58
CA ALA A 324 -7.79 -13.49 -0.11
C ALA A 324 -7.70 -12.13 -0.82
N LEU A 325 -6.47 -11.66 -1.11
CA LEU A 325 -6.20 -10.46 -1.92
C LEU A 325 -6.74 -10.59 -3.34
N ALA A 326 -6.63 -11.78 -3.95
CA ALA A 326 -7.16 -12.05 -5.28
C ALA A 326 -8.70 -12.15 -5.31
N ALA A 327 -9.31 -12.75 -4.28
CA ALA A 327 -10.75 -12.99 -4.22
C ALA A 327 -11.60 -11.77 -3.80
N THR A 328 -11.05 -10.86 -2.98
CA THR A 328 -11.83 -9.78 -2.36
C THR A 328 -11.07 -8.45 -2.38
N ASP A 329 -11.78 -7.34 -2.57
CA ASP A 329 -11.22 -5.98 -2.42
C ASP A 329 -10.97 -5.65 -0.93
N PRO A 330 -9.71 -5.47 -0.50
CA PRO A 330 -9.42 -5.02 0.85
C PRO A 330 -9.84 -3.55 1.02
N ALA A 331 -10.34 -3.22 2.22
CA ALA A 331 -10.62 -1.85 2.63
C ALA A 331 -9.79 -1.49 3.86
N SER A 332 -9.21 -0.29 3.90
CA SER A 332 -8.28 0.15 4.96
C SER A 332 -8.85 0.05 6.37
N ARG A 333 -10.19 0.12 6.51
CA ARG A 333 -10.93 -0.05 7.78
C ARG A 333 -10.98 -1.50 8.30
N GLY A 334 -10.57 -2.48 7.48
CA GLY A 334 -10.53 -3.90 7.84
C GLY A 334 -9.25 -4.33 8.56
N PHE A 335 -8.21 -3.50 8.54
CA PHE A 335 -6.98 -3.74 9.29
C PHE A 335 -7.12 -3.21 10.72
N ALA A 336 -6.82 -4.05 11.71
CA ALA A 336 -6.77 -3.62 13.11
C ALA A 336 -5.42 -2.94 13.39
N PRO A 337 -5.35 -1.85 14.17
CA PRO A 337 -4.07 -1.28 14.58
C PRO A 337 -3.37 -2.23 15.57
N LEU A 338 -2.09 -2.51 15.38
CA LEU A 338 -1.29 -3.36 16.27
C LEU A 338 -0.04 -2.61 16.75
N PRO A 339 0.02 -2.13 18.01
CA PRO A 339 1.23 -1.51 18.56
C PRO A 339 2.36 -2.55 18.66
N VAL A 340 3.32 -2.51 17.73
CA VAL A 340 4.24 -3.65 17.50
C VAL A 340 5.20 -3.88 18.66
N LEU A 341 5.70 -2.82 19.30
CA LEU A 341 6.53 -2.98 20.51
C LEU A 341 5.73 -3.41 21.75
N GLY A 342 4.40 -3.52 21.64
CA GLY A 342 3.54 -4.16 22.63
C GLY A 342 3.48 -5.69 22.52
N VAL A 343 3.83 -6.28 21.37
CA VAL A 343 3.81 -7.73 21.16
C VAL A 343 4.75 -8.42 22.16
N PRO A 344 4.27 -9.35 22.99
CA PRO A 344 5.10 -10.06 23.97
C PRO A 344 6.40 -10.62 23.39
N GLY A 345 7.50 -10.39 24.11
CA GLY A 345 8.84 -10.81 23.71
C GLY A 345 9.52 -9.93 22.67
N TRP A 346 8.81 -9.08 21.92
CA TRP A 346 9.43 -8.24 20.88
C TRP A 346 10.26 -7.09 21.42
N TRP A 347 9.90 -6.50 22.57
CA TRP A 347 10.61 -5.35 23.14
C TRP A 347 10.84 -5.51 24.64
N PRO A 348 12.08 -5.42 25.16
CA PRO A 348 12.38 -5.74 26.56
C PRO A 348 11.53 -4.98 27.58
N ALA A 349 11.23 -3.71 27.33
CA ALA A 349 10.40 -2.91 28.23
C ALA A 349 8.95 -3.43 28.36
N ASN A 350 8.45 -4.21 27.39
CA ASN A 350 7.10 -4.78 27.42
C ASN A 350 6.96 -6.02 28.33
N ALA A 351 8.05 -6.46 28.96
CA ALA A 351 7.98 -7.39 30.09
C ALA A 351 7.36 -6.75 31.34
N SER A 352 7.42 -5.42 31.48
CA SER A 352 6.76 -4.69 32.57
C SER A 352 5.27 -4.45 32.26
N PRO A 353 4.33 -4.83 33.13
CA PRO A 353 2.90 -4.55 32.95
C PRO A 353 2.59 -3.06 32.74
N ALA A 354 3.38 -2.17 33.37
CA ALA A 354 3.23 -0.72 33.28
C ALA A 354 3.58 -0.14 31.90
N PHE A 355 4.25 -0.90 31.03
CA PHE A 355 4.50 -0.50 29.64
C PHE A 355 3.18 -0.23 28.88
N TYR A 356 2.15 -1.02 29.21
CA TYR A 356 0.84 -1.05 28.56
C TYR A 356 -0.16 -0.01 29.12
N ASP A 357 0.15 0.63 30.23
CA ASP A 357 -0.76 1.61 30.88
C ASP A 357 -0.67 3.02 30.23
N ASP A 358 0.17 3.18 29.21
CA ASP A 358 0.33 4.40 28.41
C ASP A 358 -0.84 4.62 27.43
N PRO A 359 -1.70 5.63 27.67
CA PRO A 359 -2.91 5.84 26.88
C PRO A 359 -2.63 6.53 25.54
N GLN A 360 -1.42 7.02 25.27
CA GLN A 360 -1.09 7.57 23.95
C GLN A 360 -0.84 6.46 22.92
N VAL A 361 -0.35 5.31 23.37
CA VAL A 361 -0.11 4.12 22.55
C VAL A 361 -1.27 3.12 22.70
N PHE A 362 -1.53 2.66 23.92
CA PHE A 362 -2.51 1.60 24.22
C PHE A 362 -3.90 2.17 24.45
N ARG A 363 -4.38 2.93 23.47
CA ARG A 363 -5.70 3.56 23.46
C ARG A 363 -6.78 2.48 23.54
N ARG A 364 -7.70 2.60 24.51
CA ARG A 364 -8.93 1.80 24.53
C ARG A 364 -9.72 2.08 23.25
N GLY A 365 -10.40 1.06 22.73
CA GLY A 365 -11.21 1.17 21.53
C GLY A 365 -12.31 2.21 21.71
N ARG A 366 -12.77 2.80 20.61
CA ARG A 366 -14.02 3.56 20.64
C ARG A 366 -15.12 2.58 21.05
N ARG A 367 -15.61 2.71 22.28
CA ARG A 367 -16.81 1.99 22.75
C ARG A 367 -17.87 2.14 21.66
N ALA A 368 -18.44 1.02 21.20
CA ALA A 368 -19.76 1.09 20.58
C ALA A 368 -20.67 1.84 21.56
N ARG A 369 -21.55 2.71 21.06
CA ARG A 369 -22.67 3.14 21.89
C ARG A 369 -23.44 1.86 22.24
N ALA A 370 -23.74 1.68 23.52
CA ALA A 370 -24.82 0.78 23.87
C ALA A 370 -26.09 1.36 23.25
N GLU A 371 -26.87 0.48 22.61
CA GLU A 371 -28.23 0.76 22.15
C GLU A 371 -29.21 0.66 23.32
#